data_AF-A0A7C1E858-F1
#
_entry.id   AF-A0A7C1E858-F1
#
_cell.length_a   1.000
_cell.length_b   1.000
_cell.length_c   1.000
_cell.angle_alpha   90.00
_cell.angle_beta   90.00
_cell.angle_gamma   90.00
#
_symmetry.space_group_name_H-M   'P 1'
#
loop_
_entity.id
_entity.type
_entity.pdbx_description
1 polymer ?
#
loop_
_entity_poly.entity_id
_entity_poly.type
_entity_poly.pdbx_seq_one_letter_code
_entity_poly.pdbx_strand_id
1 'polypeptide(L)'
;MVALALAAQWLRLGGSVIAVPLQYANIRDVADAMLELYNIDLADYRRKFAYIQFDLAVDITEKNSDDTVNANLLKPEAWDAALTKAEELITKSDQGTLVLSTALNLLLFSPTYREALLEKLKTLLSQDRSRTHICTVSTSVFENDIESLEEASDNVLSVRMQRPMNLYLTINRMRNVSFVKDEQRVPIESSVLKKMKQEAERTRTQLIPKLKKI
;
A
#
# COMPACT_ATOMS: atom_id res chain seq x y z
N MET A 1 0.25 8.20 -3.27
CA MET A 1 -0.54 9.32 -3.83
C MET A 1 -1.85 8.81 -4.41
N VAL A 2 -1.95 8.34 -5.67
CA VAL A 2 -3.26 7.88 -6.23
C VAL A 2 -3.96 6.83 -5.35
N ALA A 3 -3.23 5.84 -4.84
CA ALA A 3 -3.81 4.82 -3.96
C ALA A 3 -4.31 5.38 -2.60
N LEU A 4 -3.73 6.48 -2.11
CA LEU A 4 -4.23 7.18 -0.91
C LEU A 4 -5.56 7.88 -1.21
N ALA A 5 -5.81 8.33 -2.43
CA ALA A 5 -7.12 8.87 -2.82
C ALA A 5 -8.23 7.83 -2.67
N LEU A 6 -7.94 6.57 -3.03
CA LEU A 6 -8.88 5.46 -2.88
C LEU A 6 -9.15 5.15 -1.40
N ALA A 7 -8.12 5.15 -0.56
CA ALA A 7 -8.30 5.02 0.89
C ALA A 7 -9.08 6.20 1.50
N ALA A 8 -8.81 7.42 1.07
CA ALA A 8 -9.53 8.61 1.52
C ALA A 8 -11.02 8.54 1.17
N GLN A 9 -11.35 8.12 -0.04
CA GLN A 9 -12.75 7.92 -0.42
C GLN A 9 -13.40 6.75 0.31
N TRP A 10 -12.67 5.66 0.56
CA TRP A 10 -13.18 4.54 1.34
C TRP A 10 -13.58 4.95 2.77
N LEU A 11 -12.73 5.74 3.43
CA LEU A 11 -13.01 6.31 4.76
C LEU A 11 -14.23 7.25 4.73
N ARG A 12 -14.35 8.13 3.73
CA ARG A 12 -15.51 9.01 3.57
C ARG A 12 -16.83 8.27 3.41
N LEU A 13 -16.79 7.09 2.78
CA LEU A 13 -17.95 6.22 2.62
C LEU A 13 -18.25 5.39 3.88
N GLY A 14 -17.56 5.62 4.99
CA GLY A 14 -17.75 4.91 6.27
C GLY A 14 -17.01 3.57 6.36
N GLY A 15 -16.20 3.25 5.34
CA GLY A 15 -15.35 2.08 5.31
C GLY A 15 -14.21 2.13 6.32
N SER A 16 -13.54 0.99 6.52
CA SER A 16 -12.32 0.92 7.34
C SER A 16 -11.10 0.63 6.48
N VAL A 17 -9.95 1.14 6.88
CA VAL A 17 -8.68 1.02 6.15
C VAL A 17 -7.61 0.42 7.05
N ILE A 18 -6.88 -0.56 6.51
CA ILE A 18 -5.62 -1.07 7.07
C ILE A 18 -4.51 -0.63 6.12
N ALA A 19 -3.59 0.21 6.57
CA ALA A 19 -2.47 0.67 5.76
C ALA A 19 -1.21 -0.18 6.04
N VAL A 20 -0.52 -0.59 4.98
CA VAL A 20 0.77 -1.30 5.00
C VAL A 20 1.78 -0.52 4.18
N PRO A 21 2.32 0.59 4.69
CA PRO A 21 2.97 1.59 3.87
C PRO A 21 4.49 1.44 3.91
N LEU A 22 5.04 0.55 3.07
CA LEU A 22 6.47 0.19 3.11
C LEU A 22 7.42 1.32 2.72
N GLN A 23 6.94 2.35 2.01
CA GLN A 23 7.76 3.52 1.67
C GLN A 23 7.74 4.63 2.73
N TYR A 24 6.93 4.50 3.78
CA TYR A 24 6.83 5.48 4.86
C TYR A 24 7.49 4.93 6.12
N ALA A 25 8.15 5.79 6.87
CA ALA A 25 8.91 5.36 8.04
C ALA A 25 8.00 5.09 9.23
N ASN A 26 6.88 5.82 9.31
CA ASN A 26 5.92 5.72 10.40
C ASN A 26 4.51 6.21 10.00
N ILE A 27 3.52 5.95 10.85
CA ILE A 27 2.11 6.32 10.64
C ILE A 27 1.88 7.82 10.44
N ARG A 28 2.69 8.69 11.08
CA ARG A 28 2.54 10.14 10.95
C ARG A 28 2.74 10.60 9.51
N ASP A 29 3.70 9.99 8.80
CA ASP A 29 3.96 10.35 7.40
C ASP A 29 2.72 10.05 6.52
N VAL A 30 1.99 8.96 6.82
CA VAL A 30 0.74 8.63 6.13
C VAL A 30 -0.38 9.58 6.53
N ALA A 31 -0.51 9.91 7.82
CA ALA A 31 -1.49 10.86 8.32
C ALA A 31 -1.32 12.24 7.68
N ASP A 32 -0.08 12.75 7.65
CA ASP A 32 0.27 14.01 7.03
C ASP A 32 -0.04 14.00 5.53
N ALA A 33 0.26 12.90 4.83
CA ALA A 33 -0.06 12.76 3.41
C ALA A 33 -1.57 12.72 3.14
N MET A 34 -2.35 12.05 3.99
CA MET A 34 -3.81 11.99 3.89
C MET A 34 -4.46 13.36 4.13
N LEU A 35 -3.95 14.11 5.11
CA LEU A 35 -4.39 15.46 5.41
C LEU A 35 -4.02 16.43 4.29
N GLU A 36 -2.75 16.47 3.87
CA GLU A 36 -2.24 17.41 2.87
C GLU A 36 -2.87 17.19 1.48
N LEU A 37 -3.06 15.94 1.05
CA LEU A 37 -3.60 15.65 -0.29
C LEU A 37 -5.11 15.63 -0.35
N TYR A 38 -5.76 15.13 0.72
CA TYR A 38 -7.16 14.76 0.65
C TYR A 38 -7.99 15.38 1.76
N ASN A 39 -7.42 16.23 2.62
CA ASN A 39 -8.11 16.85 3.76
C ASN A 39 -8.81 15.79 4.63
N ILE A 40 -8.10 14.70 4.90
CA ILE A 40 -8.51 13.62 5.81
C ILE A 40 -7.62 13.67 7.04
N ASP A 41 -8.17 14.12 8.16
CA ASP A 41 -7.53 13.96 9.46
C ASP A 41 -7.85 12.56 10.01
N LEU A 42 -6.85 11.69 10.13
CA LEU A 42 -7.04 10.33 10.63
C LEU A 42 -7.54 10.31 12.08
N ALA A 43 -7.38 11.40 12.84
CA ALA A 43 -7.95 11.52 14.18
C ALA A 43 -9.49 11.49 14.19
N ASP A 44 -10.15 11.90 13.09
CA ASP A 44 -11.61 11.82 12.93
C ASP A 44 -12.08 10.39 12.59
N TYR A 45 -11.16 9.51 12.20
CA TYR A 45 -11.40 8.14 11.78
C TYR A 45 -10.91 7.12 12.82
N ARG A 46 -11.04 7.44 14.12
CA ARG A 46 -10.67 6.52 15.20
C ARG A 46 -11.35 5.17 15.03
N ARG A 47 -10.59 4.09 15.18
CA ARG A 47 -11.05 2.71 14.97
C ARG A 47 -11.64 2.45 13.57
N LYS A 48 -11.38 3.32 12.59
CA LYS A 48 -11.65 3.07 11.16
C LYS A 48 -10.35 3.02 10.37
N PHE A 49 -9.23 3.32 11.00
CA PHE A 49 -7.91 3.22 10.43
C PHE A 49 -7.01 2.41 11.36
N ALA A 50 -6.27 1.46 10.80
CA ALA A 50 -5.18 0.76 11.46
C ALA A 50 -3.96 0.69 10.54
N TYR A 51 -2.81 0.45 11.13
CA TYR A 51 -1.52 0.56 10.50
C TYR A 51 -0.68 -0.66 10.79
N ILE A 52 -0.11 -1.26 9.75
CA ILE A 52 0.86 -2.34 9.86
C ILE A 52 2.24 -1.74 9.55
N GLN A 53 3.04 -1.53 10.59
CA GLN A 53 4.41 -1.06 10.48
C GLN A 53 5.32 -2.23 10.12
N PHE A 54 6.07 -2.09 9.03
CA PHE A 54 7.11 -3.06 8.73
C PHE A 54 8.26 -2.92 9.73
N ASP A 55 8.61 -4.01 10.40
CA ASP A 55 9.69 -4.08 11.38
C ASP A 55 10.44 -5.42 11.29
N LEU A 56 11.74 -5.35 11.02
CA LEU A 56 12.63 -6.52 10.91
C LEU A 56 13.03 -7.09 12.28
N ALA A 57 12.87 -6.32 13.36
CA ALA A 57 13.24 -6.75 14.71
C ALA A 57 12.19 -7.70 15.32
N VAL A 58 10.96 -7.66 14.82
CA VAL A 58 9.87 -8.54 15.25
C VAL A 58 10.01 -9.90 14.56
N ASP A 59 9.66 -10.98 15.26
CA ASP A 59 9.67 -12.32 14.67
C ASP A 59 8.55 -12.46 13.62
N ILE A 60 7.29 -12.37 14.06
CA ILE A 60 6.10 -12.40 13.19
C ILE A 60 5.32 -11.09 13.30
N THR A 61 4.68 -10.83 14.45
CA THR A 61 3.90 -9.61 14.70
C THR A 61 3.88 -9.22 16.18
N GLU A 62 3.81 -7.93 16.45
CA GLU A 62 3.70 -7.34 17.79
C GLU A 62 2.70 -6.18 17.77
N LYS A 63 1.80 -6.09 18.76
CA LYS A 63 0.93 -4.92 18.89
C LYS A 63 1.75 -3.79 19.50
N ASN A 64 1.82 -2.65 18.83
CA ASN A 64 2.61 -1.49 19.25
C ASN A 64 1.74 -0.43 19.95
N SER A 65 0.57 -0.12 19.37
CA SER A 65 -0.37 0.88 19.89
C SER A 65 -1.82 0.46 19.61
N ASP A 66 -2.78 1.33 19.93
CA ASP A 66 -4.20 1.10 19.68
C ASP A 66 -4.59 1.07 18.19
N ASP A 67 -3.72 1.58 17.32
CA ASP A 67 -3.92 1.64 15.87
C ASP A 67 -2.78 0.99 15.08
N THR A 68 -1.73 0.49 15.73
CA THR A 68 -0.52 0.00 15.06
C THR A 68 -0.13 -1.41 15.48
N VAL A 69 0.14 -2.24 14.47
CA VAL A 69 0.76 -3.57 14.58
C VAL A 69 2.12 -3.51 13.88
N ASN A 70 3.20 -3.86 14.58
CA ASN A 70 4.49 -4.10 13.96
C ASN A 70 4.52 -5.53 13.38
N ALA A 71 5.08 -5.71 12.19
CA ALA A 71 5.13 -6.99 11.51
C ALA A 71 6.39 -7.16 10.67
N ASN A 72 6.96 -8.37 10.70
CA ASN A 72 8.04 -8.74 9.81
C ASN A 72 7.48 -9.29 8.50
N LEU A 73 7.07 -8.37 7.63
CA LEU A 73 6.42 -8.67 6.36
C LEU A 73 7.33 -9.36 5.33
N LEU A 74 8.59 -9.67 5.65
CA LEU A 74 9.41 -10.59 4.85
C LEU A 74 8.95 -12.04 5.00
N LYS A 75 8.31 -12.38 6.12
CA LYS A 75 7.80 -13.73 6.36
C LYS A 75 6.37 -13.86 5.86
N PRO A 76 6.07 -14.81 4.95
CA PRO A 76 4.73 -15.00 4.42
C PRO A 76 3.63 -15.14 5.49
N GLU A 77 3.91 -15.85 6.57
CA GLU A 77 3.01 -16.08 7.70
C GLU A 77 2.71 -14.81 8.52
N ALA A 78 3.61 -13.81 8.48
CA ALA A 78 3.39 -12.54 9.16
C ALA A 78 2.28 -11.71 8.51
N TRP A 79 2.00 -11.89 7.21
CA TRP A 79 0.93 -11.17 6.53
C TRP A 79 -0.45 -11.50 7.10
N ASP A 80 -0.76 -12.78 7.27
CA ASP A 80 -2.07 -13.20 7.79
C ASP A 80 -2.23 -12.79 9.26
N ALA A 81 -1.17 -12.97 10.05
CA ALA A 81 -1.15 -12.57 11.44
C ALA A 81 -1.32 -11.05 11.61
N ALA A 82 -0.65 -10.26 10.77
CA ALA A 82 -0.70 -8.80 10.85
C ALA A 82 -2.06 -8.27 10.43
N LEU A 83 -2.64 -8.79 9.35
CA LEU A 83 -3.98 -8.42 8.90
C LEU A 83 -5.03 -8.78 9.95
N THR A 84 -4.96 -9.98 10.53
CA THR A 84 -5.89 -10.41 11.58
C THR A 84 -5.81 -9.47 12.80
N LYS A 85 -4.60 -9.18 13.29
CA LYS A 85 -4.40 -8.26 14.41
C LYS A 85 -4.86 -6.84 14.09
N ALA A 86 -4.59 -6.35 12.89
CA ALA A 86 -5.01 -5.01 12.48
C ALA A 86 -6.53 -4.90 12.35
N GLU A 87 -7.23 -5.96 11.96
CA GLU A 87 -8.68 -6.01 11.94
C GLU A 87 -9.31 -5.89 13.33
N GLU A 88 -8.65 -6.41 14.38
CA GLU A 88 -9.12 -6.26 15.76
C GLU A 88 -9.07 -4.80 16.25
N LEU A 89 -8.25 -3.95 15.61
CA LEU A 89 -8.12 -2.53 15.96
C LEU A 89 -9.18 -1.65 15.28
N ILE A 90 -9.83 -2.14 14.23
CA ILE A 90 -10.85 -1.41 13.49
C ILE A 90 -12.27 -1.94 13.73
N THR A 91 -13.25 -1.06 13.51
CA THR A 91 -14.66 -1.37 13.63
C THR A 91 -15.18 -1.79 12.27
N LYS A 92 -15.65 -3.03 12.17
CA LYS A 92 -16.29 -3.54 10.96
C LYS A 92 -17.34 -2.56 10.43
N SER A 93 -17.41 -2.46 9.11
CA SER A 93 -18.32 -1.55 8.41
C SER A 93 -18.99 -2.30 7.27
N ASP A 94 -20.18 -1.86 6.89
CA ASP A 94 -20.93 -2.46 5.77
C ASP A 94 -20.19 -2.29 4.44
N GLN A 95 -19.45 -1.19 4.29
CA GLN A 95 -18.56 -0.94 3.15
C GLN A 95 -17.37 -1.94 3.12
N GLY A 96 -17.06 -2.59 4.23
CA GLY A 96 -15.96 -3.53 4.38
C GLY A 96 -14.60 -2.87 4.65
N THR A 97 -13.56 -3.69 4.66
CA THR A 97 -12.17 -3.29 4.94
C THR A 97 -11.38 -3.16 3.64
N LEU A 98 -10.71 -2.03 3.47
CA LEU A 98 -9.71 -1.80 2.44
C LEU A 98 -8.31 -2.00 3.04
N VAL A 99 -7.51 -2.89 2.47
CA VAL A 99 -6.09 -3.03 2.75
C VAL A 99 -5.31 -2.25 1.70
N LEU A 100 -4.61 -1.20 2.13
CA LEU A 100 -3.76 -0.39 1.28
C LEU A 100 -2.29 -0.76 1.52
N SER A 101 -1.70 -1.53 0.61
CA SER A 101 -0.29 -1.95 0.68
C SER A 101 0.53 -1.19 -0.33
N THR A 102 1.50 -0.40 0.12
CA THR A 102 2.27 0.46 -0.80
C THR A 102 3.74 0.07 -0.87
N ALA A 103 4.30 0.15 -2.09
CA ALA A 103 5.66 -0.24 -2.44
C ALA A 103 6.01 -1.71 -2.09
N LEU A 104 5.09 -2.64 -2.40
CA LEU A 104 5.28 -4.08 -2.13
C LEU A 104 6.56 -4.67 -2.71
N ASN A 105 6.98 -4.16 -3.86
CA ASN A 105 8.21 -4.60 -4.51
C ASN A 105 9.48 -4.29 -3.70
N LEU A 106 9.39 -3.51 -2.61
CA LEU A 106 10.50 -3.36 -1.67
C LEU A 106 10.87 -4.68 -0.99
N LEU A 107 9.88 -5.49 -0.63
CA LEU A 107 10.12 -6.77 0.06
C LEU A 107 10.84 -7.77 -0.84
N LEU A 108 10.64 -7.66 -2.16
CA LEU A 108 11.28 -8.52 -3.17
C LEU A 108 12.79 -8.27 -3.31
N PHE A 109 13.35 -7.25 -2.65
CA PHE A 109 14.81 -7.06 -2.59
C PHE A 109 15.53 -8.06 -1.68
N SER A 110 14.81 -8.81 -0.83
CA SER A 110 15.37 -9.87 0.00
C SER A 110 15.53 -11.17 -0.81
N PRO A 111 16.76 -11.62 -1.14
CA PRO A 111 16.94 -12.86 -1.89
C PRO A 111 16.39 -14.08 -1.16
N THR A 112 16.47 -14.11 0.18
CA THR A 112 15.99 -15.26 0.98
C THR A 112 14.48 -15.44 0.89
N TYR A 113 13.71 -14.35 0.90
CA TYR A 113 12.25 -14.44 1.00
C TYR A 113 11.49 -14.11 -0.29
N ARG A 114 12.18 -13.62 -1.34
CA ARG A 114 11.55 -13.10 -2.57
C ARG A 114 10.51 -14.05 -3.17
N GLU A 115 10.87 -15.32 -3.41
CA GLU A 115 9.97 -16.27 -4.07
C GLU A 115 8.74 -16.57 -3.21
N ALA A 116 8.94 -16.86 -1.93
CA ALA A 116 7.85 -17.15 -1.00
C ALA A 116 6.92 -15.94 -0.80
N LEU A 117 7.48 -14.73 -0.78
CA LEU A 117 6.70 -13.49 -0.72
C LEU A 117 5.91 -13.26 -1.99
N LEU A 118 6.50 -13.48 -3.16
CA LEU A 118 5.81 -13.30 -4.43
C LEU A 118 4.55 -14.18 -4.48
N GLU A 119 4.67 -15.45 -4.09
CA GLU A 119 3.52 -16.37 -4.03
C GLU A 119 2.50 -15.97 -2.96
N LYS A 120 2.95 -15.48 -1.79
CA LYS A 120 2.05 -14.95 -0.77
C LYS A 120 1.24 -13.77 -1.29
N LEU A 121 1.89 -12.82 -1.97
CA LEU A 121 1.25 -11.63 -2.52
C LEU A 121 0.27 -11.99 -3.65
N LYS A 122 0.62 -12.93 -4.54
CA LYS A 122 -0.30 -13.46 -5.54
C LYS A 122 -1.54 -14.08 -4.91
N THR A 123 -1.35 -14.86 -3.84
CA THR A 123 -2.45 -15.49 -3.10
C THR A 123 -3.37 -14.44 -2.49
N LEU A 124 -2.82 -13.39 -1.87
CA LEU A 124 -3.60 -12.27 -1.34
C LEU A 124 -4.44 -11.59 -2.43
N LEU A 125 -3.86 -11.33 -3.60
CA LEU A 125 -4.54 -10.65 -4.70
C LEU A 125 -5.61 -11.53 -5.38
N SER A 126 -5.33 -12.83 -5.56
CA SER A 126 -6.18 -13.73 -6.34
C SER A 126 -7.23 -14.48 -5.51
N GLN A 127 -6.99 -14.70 -4.21
CA GLN A 127 -7.82 -15.59 -3.38
C GLN A 127 -8.49 -14.89 -2.19
N ASP A 128 -7.88 -13.86 -1.59
CA ASP A 128 -8.55 -13.15 -0.49
C ASP A 128 -9.68 -12.29 -1.05
N ARG A 129 -10.91 -12.64 -0.67
CA ARG A 129 -12.15 -11.93 -1.01
C ARG A 129 -12.88 -11.39 0.23
N SER A 130 -12.29 -11.56 1.41
CA SER A 130 -12.82 -11.02 2.67
C SER A 130 -12.57 -9.50 2.78
N ARG A 131 -11.62 -8.98 2.01
CA ARG A 131 -11.16 -7.59 2.02
C ARG A 131 -10.98 -7.09 0.59
N THR A 132 -11.04 -5.77 0.43
CA THR A 132 -10.57 -5.13 -0.81
C THR A 132 -9.07 -4.85 -0.66
N HIS A 133 -8.25 -5.29 -1.62
CA HIS A 133 -6.81 -5.04 -1.60
C HIS A 133 -6.43 -4.02 -2.68
N ILE A 134 -5.72 -2.97 -2.28
CA ILE A 134 -5.06 -2.04 -3.20
C ILE A 134 -3.58 -2.12 -2.94
N CYS A 135 -2.85 -2.55 -3.96
CA CYS A 135 -1.41 -2.74 -3.89
C CYS A 135 -0.71 -1.77 -4.84
N THR A 136 0.39 -1.15 -4.40
CA THR A 136 1.23 -0.33 -5.27
C THR A 136 2.62 -0.92 -5.39
N VAL A 137 3.14 -0.93 -6.61
CA VAL A 137 4.49 -1.38 -6.94
C VAL A 137 5.13 -0.38 -7.91
N SER A 138 6.46 -0.30 -7.90
CA SER A 138 7.21 0.43 -8.93
C SER A 138 7.61 -0.53 -10.04
N THR A 139 7.15 -0.29 -11.26
CA THR A 139 7.44 -1.13 -12.44
C THR A 139 8.89 -1.04 -12.93
N SER A 140 9.70 -0.14 -12.38
CA SER A 140 11.10 0.07 -12.79
C SER A 140 12.06 -1.06 -12.38
N VAL A 141 11.65 -1.95 -11.47
CA VAL A 141 12.48 -3.05 -10.95
C VAL A 141 11.58 -4.26 -10.72
N PHE A 142 12.07 -5.46 -11.05
CA PHE A 142 11.34 -6.73 -10.93
C PHE A 142 10.14 -6.83 -11.89
N GLU A 143 10.33 -6.43 -13.16
CA GLU A 143 9.29 -6.41 -14.19
C GLU A 143 8.49 -7.72 -14.26
N ASN A 144 9.16 -8.87 -14.43
CA ASN A 144 8.49 -10.18 -14.51
C ASN A 144 7.72 -10.53 -13.23
N ASP A 145 8.26 -10.21 -12.04
CA ASP A 145 7.57 -10.48 -10.78
C ASP A 145 6.31 -9.59 -10.67
N ILE A 146 6.43 -8.33 -11.08
CA ILE A 146 5.32 -7.37 -11.06
C ILE A 146 4.24 -7.77 -12.06
N GLU A 147 4.60 -8.18 -13.27
CA GLU A 147 3.66 -8.71 -14.26
C GLU A 147 2.86 -9.87 -13.66
N SER A 148 3.51 -10.79 -12.95
CA SER A 148 2.81 -11.90 -12.30
C SER A 148 1.86 -11.49 -11.17
N LEU A 149 2.11 -10.35 -10.49
CA LEU A 149 1.19 -9.75 -9.53
C LEU A 149 0.03 -9.03 -10.22
N GLU A 150 0.31 -8.37 -11.35
CA GLU A 150 -0.70 -7.75 -12.18
C GLU A 150 -1.68 -8.82 -12.67
N GLU A 151 -1.20 -9.93 -13.22
CA GLU A 151 -2.03 -11.07 -13.67
C GLU A 151 -2.94 -11.61 -12.56
N ALA A 152 -2.42 -11.74 -11.34
CA ALA A 152 -3.16 -12.21 -10.17
C ALA A 152 -4.24 -11.21 -9.67
N SER A 153 -4.21 -9.96 -10.13
CA SER A 153 -5.14 -8.90 -9.72
C SER A 153 -6.40 -8.87 -10.59
N ASP A 154 -7.53 -8.46 -10.01
CA ASP A 154 -8.77 -8.24 -10.77
C ASP A 154 -8.73 -6.95 -11.61
N ASN A 155 -8.09 -5.91 -11.09
CA ASN A 155 -8.00 -4.58 -11.70
C ASN A 155 -6.54 -4.11 -11.73
N VAL A 156 -6.14 -3.42 -12.79
CA VAL A 156 -4.78 -2.91 -12.97
C VAL A 156 -4.84 -1.45 -13.45
N LEU A 157 -4.16 -0.58 -12.71
CA LEU A 157 -4.02 0.83 -13.01
C LEU A 157 -2.54 1.19 -13.05
N SER A 158 -2.13 1.97 -14.05
CA SER A 158 -0.78 2.49 -14.16
C SER A 158 -0.74 3.97 -13.84
N VAL A 159 0.30 4.37 -13.12
CA VAL A 159 0.58 5.78 -12.84
C VAL A 159 1.94 6.13 -13.38
N ARG A 160 2.01 7.15 -14.24
CA ARG A 160 3.30 7.67 -14.74
C ARG A 160 3.49 9.13 -14.34
N MET A 161 4.74 9.48 -14.08
CA MET A 161 5.14 10.86 -13.80
C MET A 161 5.94 11.41 -14.98
N GLN A 162 5.44 12.48 -15.59
CA GLN A 162 6.08 13.17 -16.70
C GLN A 162 6.74 14.47 -16.24
N ARG A 163 7.87 14.86 -16.85
CA ARG A 163 8.47 16.19 -16.61
C ARG A 163 7.47 17.30 -17.03
N PRO A 164 7.37 18.43 -16.29
CA PRO A 164 8.18 18.84 -15.13
C PRO A 164 7.59 18.43 -13.76
N MET A 165 6.97 17.26 -13.63
CA MET A 165 6.21 16.70 -12.47
C MET A 165 4.70 16.83 -12.65
N ASN A 166 4.18 16.20 -13.70
CA ASN A 166 2.76 15.94 -13.89
C ASN A 166 2.49 14.45 -13.70
N LEU A 167 1.48 14.12 -12.92
CA LEU A 167 1.08 12.74 -12.67
C LEU A 167 -0.08 12.37 -13.59
N TYR A 168 0.01 11.21 -14.22
CA TYR A 168 -1.02 10.68 -15.11
C TYR A 168 -1.44 9.29 -14.65
N LEU A 169 -2.72 8.99 -14.78
CA LEU A 169 -3.34 7.72 -14.44
C LEU A 169 -3.96 7.10 -15.70
N THR A 170 -3.66 5.83 -15.91
CA THR A 170 -4.26 5.01 -16.96
C THR A 170 -4.89 3.78 -16.32
N ILE A 171 -6.10 3.43 -16.73
CA ILE A 171 -6.74 2.18 -16.32
C ILE A 171 -6.42 1.14 -17.41
N ASN A 172 -5.68 0.10 -17.05
CA ASN A 172 -5.29 -0.95 -18.00
C ASN A 172 -6.33 -2.06 -18.04
N ARG A 173 -6.89 -2.40 -16.88
CA ARG A 173 -7.86 -3.48 -16.72
C ARG A 173 -8.80 -3.21 -15.57
N MET A 174 -10.10 -3.44 -15.79
CA MET A 174 -11.11 -3.55 -14.75
C MET A 174 -11.97 -4.78 -15.00
N ARG A 175 -12.22 -5.58 -13.97
CA ARG A 175 -13.04 -6.78 -14.08
C ARG A 175 -14.53 -6.42 -14.05
N ASN A 176 -15.28 -6.90 -15.03
CA ASN A 176 -16.76 -6.83 -15.10
C ASN A 176 -17.37 -5.42 -15.11
N VAL A 177 -16.60 -4.38 -15.44
CA VAL A 177 -17.12 -3.01 -15.55
C VAL A 177 -16.49 -2.28 -16.73
N SER A 178 -17.22 -1.34 -17.32
CA SER A 178 -16.67 -0.41 -18.31
C SER A 178 -15.80 0.64 -17.63
N PHE A 179 -14.76 1.10 -18.32
CA PHE A 179 -13.85 2.13 -17.82
C PHE A 179 -13.35 3.03 -18.94
N VAL A 180 -12.93 4.23 -18.57
CA VAL A 180 -12.31 5.19 -19.49
C VAL A 180 -10.87 4.76 -19.74
N LYS A 181 -10.53 4.51 -21.02
CA LYS A 181 -9.19 4.09 -21.44
C LYS A 181 -8.21 5.25 -21.56
N ASP A 182 -8.73 6.46 -21.75
CA ASP A 182 -7.90 7.65 -21.93
C ASP A 182 -7.14 7.97 -20.65
N GLU A 183 -5.86 8.23 -20.82
CA GLU A 183 -5.00 8.68 -19.74
C GLU A 183 -5.48 10.02 -19.17
N GLN A 184 -5.59 10.09 -17.85
CA GLN A 184 -6.08 11.28 -17.14
C GLN A 184 -4.95 11.93 -16.35
N ARG A 185 -4.85 13.26 -16.44
CA ARG A 185 -3.96 14.02 -15.55
C ARG A 185 -4.56 14.04 -14.15
N VAL A 186 -3.79 13.59 -13.16
CA VAL A 186 -4.19 13.65 -11.76
C VAL A 186 -3.97 15.09 -11.25
N PRO A 187 -4.98 15.72 -10.62
CA PRO A 187 -4.90 17.12 -10.21
C PRO A 187 -4.12 17.27 -8.89
N ILE A 188 -2.83 16.96 -8.91
CA ILE A 188 -1.92 17.18 -7.77
C ILE A 188 -0.84 18.16 -8.18
N GLU A 189 -0.61 19.15 -7.31
CA GLU A 189 0.41 20.17 -7.51
C GLU A 189 1.83 19.60 -7.56
N SER A 190 2.65 20.15 -8.44
CA SER A 190 4.01 19.66 -8.68
C SER A 190 4.93 19.75 -7.45
N SER A 191 4.70 20.74 -6.57
CA SER A 191 5.42 20.91 -5.31
C SER A 191 5.16 19.76 -4.35
N VAL A 192 3.89 19.34 -4.21
CA VAL A 192 3.48 18.21 -3.37
C VAL A 192 4.06 16.91 -3.91
N LEU A 193 3.98 16.69 -5.24
CA LEU A 193 4.60 15.53 -5.88
C LEU A 193 6.12 15.44 -5.61
N LYS A 194 6.82 16.58 -5.60
CA LYS A 194 8.27 16.63 -5.30
C LYS A 194 8.57 16.26 -3.84
N LYS A 195 7.82 16.82 -2.89
CA LYS A 195 7.97 16.53 -1.45
C LYS A 195 7.80 15.03 -1.19
N MET A 196 6.69 14.46 -1.64
CA MET A 196 6.39 13.03 -1.42
C MET A 196 7.39 12.10 -2.10
N LYS A 197 7.89 12.48 -3.29
CA LYS A 197 8.96 11.73 -3.97
C LYS A 197 10.23 11.70 -3.11
N GLN A 198 10.63 12.81 -2.51
CA GLN A 198 11.84 12.89 -1.70
C GLN A 198 11.75 12.01 -0.44
N GLU A 199 10.60 12.01 0.24
CA GLU A 199 10.35 11.15 1.39
C GLU A 199 10.45 9.66 1.03
N ALA A 200 9.77 9.25 -0.05
CA ALA A 200 9.82 7.86 -0.52
C ALA A 200 11.25 7.41 -0.90
N GLU A 201 12.02 8.26 -1.60
CA GLU A 201 13.41 7.94 -1.97
C GLU A 201 14.32 7.79 -0.75
N ARG A 202 14.12 8.60 0.31
CA ARG A 202 14.87 8.48 1.56
C ARG A 202 14.65 7.12 2.22
N THR A 203 13.41 6.68 2.35
CA THR A 203 13.07 5.38 2.94
C THR A 203 13.68 4.23 2.12
N ARG A 204 13.53 4.27 0.79
CA ARG A 204 14.07 3.25 -0.11
C ARG A 204 15.59 3.11 0.01
N THR A 205 16.31 4.23 0.04
CA THR A 205 17.78 4.25 0.11
C THR A 205 18.29 3.63 1.41
N GLN A 206 17.54 3.73 2.50
CA GLN A 206 17.89 3.14 3.80
C GLN A 206 17.48 1.66 3.92
N LEU A 207 16.31 1.30 3.37
CA LEU A 207 15.72 -0.03 3.56
C LEU A 207 16.29 -1.08 2.60
N ILE A 208 16.43 -0.75 1.32
CA ILE A 208 16.88 -1.69 0.28
C ILE A 208 18.23 -2.34 0.64
N PRO A 209 19.26 -1.61 1.11
CA PRO A 209 20.53 -2.23 1.47
C PRO A 209 20.44 -3.24 2.62
N LYS A 210 19.46 -3.07 3.53
CA LYS A 210 19.22 -4.02 4.63
C LYS A 210 18.55 -5.28 4.08
N LEU A 211 17.50 -5.10 3.27
CA LEU A 211 16.75 -6.21 2.67
C LEU A 211 17.65 -7.08 1.79
N LYS A 212 18.54 -6.48 0.98
CA LYS A 212 19.48 -7.23 0.13
C LYS A 212 20.46 -8.16 0.87
N LYS A 213 20.65 -7.94 2.18
CA LYS A 213 21.53 -8.76 3.02
C LYS A 213 20.79 -9.92 3.70
N ILE A 214 19.47 -9.91 3.61
CA ILE A 214 18.58 -10.95 4.14
C ILE A 214 18.17 -11.80 2.96
#